data_AF-A0AAV0L644-F1
#
_entry.id   AF-A0AAV0L644-F1
#
_cell.length_a   1.000
_cell.length_b   1.000
_cell.length_c   1.000
_cell.angle_alpha   90.00
_cell.angle_beta   90.00
_cell.angle_gamma   90.00
#
_symmetry.space_group_name_H-M   'P 1'
#
loop_
_entity.id
_entity.type
_entity.pdbx_description
1 polymer ?
#
loop_
_entity_poly.entity_id
_entity_poly.type
_entity_poly.pdbx_seq_one_letter_code
_entity_poly.pdbx_strand_id
1 'polypeptide(L)'
;MDDTTPVNWEALDALVVDFATSETLIEQQPQESLMDSPASPSSPPSPSSSSVSSSSSSYRSRLIIRQIRRCLAAGDIDAGIDLLRAHAPSVLDDHRVLFRLQKQKFIELLRKGTEEGRDAAIDCIRTALAPCALDAYPEAYEEFKHVLLAFIYDINDQSSPVANEWSEKRRCEIAGLMTSVLRAHLQAYDPVFAMSLRYLISIHKTFCFRQGTKSPVSDLTERLLMEVRDPPAVPQESFYEAPPFDEVDIQALAHAVELTRQGAVDSLRFAKGDLFQAFQNEICRTKLDMPMLDELVREYCVYRGIVRTGFVASAGDSQTYTALCCL
;
A
#
# COMPACT_ATOMS: atom_id res chain seq x y z
N MET A 1 -35.27 -1.99 -21.53
CA MET A 1 -34.59 -0.98 -22.36
C MET A 1 -33.28 -0.75 -21.64
N ASP A 2 -32.30 -1.62 -21.93
CA ASP A 2 -31.01 -1.58 -21.28
C ASP A 2 -30.11 -0.70 -22.13
N ASP A 3 -30.17 0.60 -21.89
CA ASP A 3 -29.17 1.54 -22.39
C ASP A 3 -27.86 1.26 -21.65
N THR A 4 -27.15 0.23 -22.11
CA THR A 4 -25.78 -0.03 -21.71
C THR A 4 -24.94 1.11 -22.27
N THR A 5 -24.62 2.08 -21.42
CA THR A 5 -23.66 3.12 -21.77
C THR A 5 -22.37 2.42 -22.22
N PRO A 6 -21.91 2.64 -23.47
CA PRO A 6 -20.74 1.96 -23.97
C PRO A 6 -19.54 2.37 -23.12
N VAL A 7 -18.69 1.39 -22.77
CA VAL A 7 -17.45 1.64 -22.04
C VAL A 7 -16.60 2.61 -22.86
N ASN A 8 -16.15 3.70 -22.23
CA ASN A 8 -15.22 4.62 -22.86
C ASN A 8 -13.82 3.99 -22.88
N TRP A 9 -13.50 3.33 -23.99
CA TRP A 9 -12.22 2.64 -24.19
C TRP A 9 -11.02 3.59 -24.16
N GLU A 10 -11.16 4.83 -24.63
CA GLU A 10 -10.06 5.81 -24.61
C GLU A 10 -9.70 6.21 -23.17
N ALA A 11 -10.71 6.39 -22.31
CA ALA A 11 -10.49 6.68 -20.89
C ALA A 11 -9.84 5.49 -20.16
N LEU A 12 -10.25 4.26 -20.49
CA LEU A 12 -9.64 3.06 -19.93
C LEU A 12 -8.19 2.89 -20.40
N ASP A 13 -7.92 3.03 -21.70
CA ASP A 13 -6.57 2.98 -22.27
C ASP A 13 -5.66 4.00 -21.58
N ALA A 14 -6.14 5.24 -21.38
CA ALA A 14 -5.39 6.29 -20.68
C ALA A 14 -5.05 5.92 -19.23
N LEU A 15 -6.00 5.35 -18.47
CA LEU A 15 -5.76 4.91 -17.10
C LEU A 15 -4.77 3.74 -17.02
N VAL A 16 -4.83 2.80 -17.96
CA VAL A 16 -3.91 1.65 -17.99
C VAL A 16 -2.50 2.11 -18.39
N VAL A 17 -2.36 3.01 -19.35
CA VAL A 17 -1.07 3.62 -19.72
C VAL A 17 -0.48 4.42 -18.57
N ASP A 18 -1.28 5.22 -17.87
CA ASP A 18 -0.84 5.97 -16.69
C ASP A 18 -0.37 5.02 -15.58
N PHE A 19 -1.12 3.94 -15.30
CA PHE A 19 -0.68 2.91 -14.36
C PHE A 19 0.65 2.27 -14.80
N ALA A 20 0.75 1.83 -16.06
CA ALA A 20 1.92 1.13 -16.58
C ALA A 20 3.17 2.01 -16.59
N THR A 21 3.03 3.32 -16.86
CA THR A 21 4.13 4.28 -16.75
C THR A 21 4.48 4.58 -15.30
N SER A 22 3.49 4.75 -14.43
CA SER A 22 3.70 5.05 -13.00
C SER A 22 4.34 3.90 -12.22
N GLU A 23 4.10 2.65 -12.61
CA GLU A 23 4.71 1.46 -12.01
C GLU A 23 5.91 0.93 -12.83
N THR A 24 6.36 1.67 -13.85
CA THR A 24 7.53 1.33 -14.70
C THR A 24 7.42 -0.04 -15.38
N LEU A 25 6.20 -0.47 -15.76
CA LEU A 25 5.95 -1.73 -16.45
C LEU A 25 6.31 -1.70 -17.94
N ILE A 26 6.42 -0.50 -18.50
CA ILE A 26 6.83 -0.26 -19.88
C ILE A 26 8.15 0.48 -19.81
N GLU A 27 9.23 -0.15 -20.28
CA GLU A 27 10.47 0.56 -20.57
C GLU A 27 10.17 1.55 -21.70
N GLN A 28 10.16 2.84 -21.38
CA GLN A 28 10.30 3.85 -22.42
C GLN A 28 11.68 3.62 -23.01
N GLN A 29 11.74 3.05 -24.22
CA GLN A 29 12.98 3.12 -24.99
C GLN A 29 13.43 4.59 -24.97
N PRO A 30 14.66 4.91 -24.53
CA PRO A 30 15.23 6.20 -24.84
C PRO A 30 15.02 6.37 -26.34
N GLN A 31 14.51 7.52 -26.76
CA GLN A 31 14.54 7.87 -28.18
C GLN A 31 16.02 7.82 -28.59
N GLU A 32 16.46 6.67 -29.11
CA GLU A 32 17.70 6.55 -29.85
C GLU A 32 17.50 7.43 -31.07
N SER A 33 18.09 8.60 -30.94
CA SER A 33 18.34 9.59 -31.95
C SER A 33 18.73 8.94 -33.27
N LEU A 34 17.80 8.91 -34.21
CA LEU A 34 18.08 8.81 -35.63
C LEU A 34 17.31 9.93 -36.34
N MET A 35 17.97 11.07 -36.53
CA MET A 35 18.45 11.50 -37.85
C MET A 35 18.96 12.95 -37.82
N ASP A 36 20.17 13.11 -38.34
CA ASP A 36 20.83 14.34 -38.76
C ASP A 36 19.90 15.31 -39.51
N SER A 37 19.94 16.60 -39.17
CA SER A 37 20.17 17.71 -40.13
C SER A 37 20.16 19.10 -39.44
N PRO A 38 20.82 20.12 -40.05
CA PRO A 38 21.53 21.16 -39.29
C PRO A 38 20.76 22.46 -39.04
N ALA A 39 21.09 23.06 -37.88
CA ALA A 39 21.14 24.48 -37.51
C ALA A 39 20.09 25.48 -38.08
N SER A 40 19.27 26.02 -37.18
CA SER A 40 19.06 27.48 -37.03
C SER A 40 18.48 27.79 -35.63
N PRO A 41 18.87 28.90 -34.96
CA PRO A 41 18.64 29.12 -33.54
C PRO A 41 17.36 29.94 -33.25
N SER A 42 16.97 29.91 -31.97
CA SER A 42 16.03 30.79 -31.26
C SER A 42 14.57 30.32 -31.14
N SER A 43 14.28 29.60 -30.06
CA SER A 43 13.06 29.71 -29.23
C SER A 43 13.28 29.02 -27.87
N PRO A 44 12.82 29.58 -26.73
CA PRO A 44 13.05 29.01 -25.41
C PRO A 44 12.21 27.74 -25.18
N PRO A 45 12.69 26.75 -24.41
CA PRO A 45 11.95 25.53 -24.15
C PRO A 45 10.77 25.81 -23.22
N SER A 46 9.58 25.35 -23.61
CA SER A 46 8.38 25.33 -22.77
C SER A 46 8.51 24.28 -21.65
N PRO A 47 7.90 24.49 -20.47
CA PRO A 47 8.03 23.58 -19.33
C PRO A 47 6.95 22.50 -19.39
N SER A 48 7.24 21.35 -20.02
CA SER A 48 6.35 20.18 -20.02
C SER A 48 6.92 18.97 -19.26
N SER A 49 7.97 19.16 -18.46
CA SER A 49 8.66 18.10 -17.69
C SER A 49 8.12 17.85 -16.26
N SER A 50 7.02 18.51 -15.86
CA SER A 50 6.50 18.43 -14.48
C SER A 50 5.68 17.18 -14.17
N SER A 51 5.10 16.50 -15.16
CA SER A 51 4.30 15.27 -14.94
C SER A 51 5.17 14.04 -14.66
N VAL A 52 6.25 13.86 -15.42
CA VAL A 52 7.15 12.68 -15.29
C VAL A 52 7.92 12.69 -13.96
N SER A 53 8.30 13.87 -13.50
CA SER A 53 9.04 14.08 -12.24
C SER A 53 8.19 13.71 -11.00
N SER A 54 6.90 14.04 -11.02
CA SER A 54 5.95 13.74 -9.93
C SER A 54 5.62 12.25 -9.85
N SER A 55 5.45 11.57 -11.00
CA SER A 55 5.21 10.12 -11.07
C SER A 55 6.39 9.31 -10.52
N SER A 56 7.63 9.71 -10.85
CA SER A 56 8.83 9.03 -10.35
C SER A 56 8.99 9.15 -8.83
N SER A 57 8.71 10.33 -8.25
CA SER A 57 8.77 10.54 -6.81
C SER A 57 7.72 9.72 -6.05
N SER A 58 6.48 9.70 -6.53
CA SER A 58 5.40 8.94 -5.91
C SER A 58 5.64 7.43 -5.99
N TYR A 59 6.11 6.92 -7.13
CA TYR A 59 6.53 5.53 -7.30
C TYR A 59 7.66 5.15 -6.33
N ARG A 60 8.69 5.99 -6.21
CA ARG A 60 9.79 5.76 -5.26
C ARG A 60 9.29 5.67 -3.82
N SER A 61 8.37 6.55 -3.42
CA SER A 61 7.73 6.48 -2.10
C SER A 61 6.95 5.19 -1.91
N ARG A 62 6.18 4.74 -2.91
CA ARG A 62 5.48 3.43 -2.86
C ARG A 62 6.45 2.26 -2.72
N LEU A 63 7.59 2.27 -3.43
CA LEU A 63 8.63 1.25 -3.30
C LEU A 63 9.23 1.22 -1.89
N ILE A 64 9.55 2.37 -1.32
CA ILE A 64 10.07 2.48 0.06
C ILE A 64 9.05 1.93 1.05
N ILE A 65 7.76 2.27 0.90
CA ILE A 65 6.68 1.73 1.74
C ILE A 65 6.61 0.20 1.64
N ARG A 66 6.66 -0.35 0.42
CA ARG A 66 6.69 -1.80 0.19
C ARG A 66 7.92 -2.46 0.84
N GLN A 67 9.09 -1.82 0.77
CA GLN A 67 10.32 -2.31 1.38
C GLN A 67 10.24 -2.33 2.92
N ILE A 68 9.82 -1.21 3.54
CA ILE A 68 9.62 -1.12 4.98
C ILE A 68 8.64 -2.20 5.45
N ARG A 69 7.52 -2.35 4.75
CA ARG A 69 6.53 -3.39 5.05
C ARG A 69 7.14 -4.80 5.03
N ARG A 70 7.97 -5.12 4.02
CA ARG A 70 8.64 -6.43 3.91
C ARG A 70 9.61 -6.65 5.06
N CYS A 71 10.42 -5.66 5.42
CA CYS A 71 11.34 -5.74 6.57
C CYS A 71 10.57 -6.04 7.87
N LEU A 72 9.50 -5.27 8.15
CA LEU A 72 8.68 -5.45 9.35
C LEU A 72 7.96 -6.80 9.38
N ALA A 73 7.42 -7.26 8.23
CA ALA A 73 6.76 -8.55 8.14
C ALA A 73 7.74 -9.73 8.29
N ALA A 74 8.99 -9.58 7.84
CA ALA A 74 10.04 -10.58 7.99
C ALA A 74 10.64 -10.61 9.42
N GLY A 75 10.34 -9.62 10.26
CA GLY A 75 10.90 -9.48 11.61
C GLY A 75 12.23 -8.71 11.68
N ASP A 76 12.69 -8.14 10.57
CA ASP A 76 13.85 -7.24 10.55
C ASP A 76 13.41 -5.80 10.88
N ILE A 77 13.16 -5.58 12.17
CA ILE A 77 12.64 -4.31 12.67
C ILE A 77 13.69 -3.21 12.60
N ASP A 78 14.97 -3.53 12.78
CA ASP A 78 16.06 -2.56 12.72
C ASP A 78 16.22 -1.98 11.31
N ALA A 79 16.25 -2.82 10.27
CA ALA A 79 16.27 -2.34 8.88
C ALA A 79 15.02 -1.50 8.56
N GLY A 80 13.85 -1.89 9.08
CA GLY A 80 12.62 -1.11 8.96
C GLY A 80 12.72 0.28 9.59
N ILE A 81 13.27 0.38 10.80
CA ILE A 81 13.49 1.65 11.50
C ILE A 81 14.52 2.53 10.78
N ASP A 82 15.59 1.96 10.25
CA ASP A 82 16.62 2.73 9.54
C ASP A 82 16.08 3.31 8.23
N LEU A 83 15.26 2.56 7.49
CA LEU A 83 14.53 3.07 6.34
C LEU A 83 13.54 4.19 6.72
N LEU A 84 12.86 4.06 7.85
CA LEU A 84 11.98 5.11 8.39
C LEU A 84 12.77 6.38 8.72
N ARG A 85 13.91 6.28 9.40
CA ARG A 85 14.78 7.44 9.70
C ARG A 85 15.27 8.12 8.43
N ALA A 86 15.61 7.35 7.40
CA ALA A 86 16.13 7.89 6.15
C ALA A 86 15.08 8.62 5.30
N HIS A 87 13.82 8.15 5.30
CA HIS A 87 12.80 8.60 4.36
C HIS A 87 11.59 9.29 4.98
N ALA A 88 11.30 9.04 6.26
CA ALA A 88 10.15 9.61 6.97
C ALA A 88 10.43 9.75 8.49
N PRO A 89 11.45 10.53 8.89
CA PRO A 89 11.85 10.64 10.30
C PRO A 89 10.72 11.18 11.19
N SER A 90 9.88 12.08 10.66
CA SER A 90 8.71 12.64 11.35
C SER A 90 7.65 11.62 11.76
N VAL A 91 7.61 10.44 11.15
CA VAL A 91 6.74 9.34 11.58
C VAL A 91 7.22 8.73 12.89
N LEU A 92 8.52 8.79 13.17
CA LEU A 92 9.12 8.31 14.41
C LEU A 92 8.99 9.32 15.56
N ASP A 93 8.65 10.59 15.27
CA ASP A 93 8.30 11.59 16.29
C ASP A 93 6.98 11.22 16.98
N ASP A 94 6.14 10.38 16.36
CA ASP A 94 4.98 9.80 17.03
C ASP A 94 5.44 8.67 17.98
N HIS A 95 5.49 9.00 19.27
CA HIS A 95 5.94 8.09 20.32
C HIS A 95 5.13 6.78 20.38
N ARG A 96 3.86 6.78 19.93
CA ARG A 96 3.02 5.57 19.90
C ARG A 96 3.51 4.60 18.83
N VAL A 97 3.87 5.13 17.66
CA VAL A 97 4.43 4.36 16.55
C VAL A 97 5.82 3.83 16.95
N LEU A 98 6.66 4.69 17.52
CA LEU A 98 7.98 4.30 17.98
C LEU A 98 7.91 3.20 19.06
N PHE A 99 7.05 3.36 20.07
CA PHE A 99 6.84 2.35 21.11
C PHE A 99 6.43 0.99 20.52
N ARG A 100 5.47 0.97 19.58
CA ARG A 100 5.03 -0.27 18.91
C ARG A 100 6.16 -0.96 18.14
N LEU A 101 7.01 -0.20 17.46
CA LEU A 101 8.17 -0.74 16.76
C LEU A 101 9.22 -1.29 17.74
N GLN A 102 9.56 -0.55 18.80
CA GLN A 102 10.51 -1.03 19.80
C GLN A 102 10.00 -2.26 20.54
N LYS A 103 8.70 -2.31 20.82
CA LYS A 103 8.04 -3.49 21.41
C LYS A 103 8.19 -4.71 20.51
N GLN A 104 7.96 -4.56 19.20
CA GLN A 104 8.17 -5.66 18.25
C GLN A 104 9.65 -6.05 18.14
N LYS A 105 10.56 -5.07 18.11
CA LYS A 105 12.01 -5.33 18.10
C LYS A 105 12.42 -6.21 19.28
N PHE A 106 11.95 -5.88 20.48
CA PHE A 106 12.19 -6.68 21.68
C PHE A 106 11.72 -8.14 21.52
N ILE A 107 10.50 -8.35 21.01
CA ILE A 107 9.97 -9.69 20.75
C ILE A 107 10.81 -10.44 19.71
N GLU A 108 11.23 -9.80 18.62
CA GLU A 108 12.06 -10.45 17.58
C GLU A 108 13.47 -10.78 18.07
N LEU A 109 14.04 -9.99 19.00
CA LEU A 109 15.31 -10.31 19.64
C LEU A 109 15.20 -11.57 20.51
N LEU A 110 14.12 -11.70 21.28
CA LEU A 110 13.86 -12.91 22.06
C LEU A 110 13.50 -14.11 21.19
N ARG A 111 12.82 -13.90 20.05
CA ARG A 111 12.46 -14.95 19.08
C ARG A 111 13.67 -15.73 18.56
N LYS A 112 14.86 -15.11 18.52
CA LYS A 112 16.11 -15.77 18.11
C LYS A 112 16.51 -16.91 19.05
N GLY A 113 16.11 -16.85 20.33
CA GLY A 113 16.40 -17.89 21.33
C GLY A 113 17.89 -18.02 21.73
N THR A 114 18.77 -17.12 21.27
CA THR A 114 20.20 -17.11 21.60
C THR A 114 20.47 -16.29 22.86
N GLU A 115 21.55 -16.61 23.59
CA GLU A 115 21.99 -15.80 24.74
C GLU A 115 22.30 -14.35 24.33
N GLU A 116 23.00 -14.17 23.19
CA GLU A 116 23.25 -12.85 22.61
C GLU A 116 21.96 -12.08 22.28
N GLY A 117 20.92 -12.79 21.80
CA GLY A 117 19.61 -12.21 21.53
C GLY A 117 18.89 -11.78 22.80
N ARG A 118 19.04 -12.54 23.89
CA ARG A 118 18.51 -12.20 25.21
C ARG A 118 19.22 -10.99 25.82
N ASP A 119 20.55 -10.94 25.73
CA ASP A 119 21.33 -9.78 26.19
C ASP A 119 20.96 -8.52 25.40
N ALA A 120 20.88 -8.63 24.07
CA ALA A 120 20.43 -7.54 23.21
C ALA A 120 18.99 -7.10 23.52
N ALA A 121 18.11 -8.02 23.91
CA ALA A 121 16.73 -7.70 24.32
C ALA A 121 16.71 -6.92 25.64
N ILE A 122 17.55 -7.28 26.62
CA ILE A 122 17.71 -6.55 27.88
C ILE A 122 18.24 -5.13 27.61
N ASP A 123 19.22 -4.99 26.74
CA ASP A 123 19.75 -3.68 26.35
C ASP A 123 18.71 -2.85 25.59
N CYS A 124 17.95 -3.47 24.69
CA CYS A 124 16.83 -2.83 23.97
C CYS A 124 15.77 -2.29 24.95
N ILE A 125 15.46 -3.03 26.01
CA ILE A 125 14.53 -2.57 27.05
C ILE A 125 15.05 -1.31 27.74
N ARG A 126 16.30 -1.35 28.20
CA ARG A 126 16.90 -0.27 28.99
C ARG A 126 17.10 1.00 28.18
N THR A 127 17.51 0.87 26.92
CA THR A 127 17.94 1.99 26.09
C THR A 127 16.82 2.59 25.24
N ALA A 128 15.85 1.78 24.80
CA ALA A 128 14.83 2.22 23.86
C ALA A 128 13.41 2.02 24.40
N LEU A 129 13.03 0.79 24.78
CA LEU A 129 11.63 0.47 25.06
C LEU A 129 11.08 1.14 26.32
N ALA A 130 11.79 1.08 27.44
CA ALA A 130 11.33 1.65 28.70
C ALA A 130 11.23 3.19 28.64
N PRO A 131 12.21 3.93 28.08
CA PRO A 131 12.04 5.36 27.81
C PRO A 131 10.83 5.66 26.91
N CYS A 132 10.66 4.92 25.81
CA CYS A 132 9.52 5.13 24.90
C CYS A 132 8.17 4.89 25.59
N ALA A 133 8.09 3.96 26.54
CA ALA A 133 6.84 3.64 27.24
C ALA A 133 6.36 4.77 28.17
N LEU A 134 7.27 5.59 28.70
CA LEU A 134 6.93 6.70 29.59
C LEU A 134 6.25 7.85 28.85
N ASP A 135 6.64 8.08 27.60
CA ASP A 135 6.23 9.24 26.81
C ASP A 135 5.20 8.92 25.71
N ALA A 136 4.74 7.67 25.59
CA ALA A 136 3.86 7.25 24.49
C ALA A 136 2.36 7.54 24.74
N TYR A 137 1.76 6.89 25.73
CA TYR A 137 0.37 7.07 26.16
C TYR A 137 0.17 6.43 27.55
N PRO A 138 -0.88 6.79 28.31
CA PRO A 138 -1.04 6.37 29.71
C PRO A 138 -0.96 4.85 29.94
N GLU A 139 -1.53 4.05 29.03
CA GLU A 139 -1.54 2.58 29.12
C GLU A 139 -0.26 1.91 28.60
N ALA A 140 0.65 2.65 27.94
CA ALA A 140 1.86 2.10 27.33
C ALA A 140 2.80 1.44 28.34
N TYR A 141 2.85 1.99 29.57
CA TYR A 141 3.68 1.42 30.63
C TYR A 141 3.15 0.07 31.14
N GLU A 142 1.84 -0.13 31.15
CA GLU A 142 1.24 -1.43 31.47
C GLU A 142 1.48 -2.43 30.34
N GLU A 143 1.38 -2.00 29.07
CA GLU A 143 1.78 -2.84 27.94
C GLU A 143 3.25 -3.23 27.98
N PHE A 144 4.13 -2.31 28.39
CA PHE A 144 5.54 -2.58 28.60
C PHE A 144 5.74 -3.67 29.66
N LYS A 145 5.13 -3.52 30.85
CA LYS A 145 5.20 -4.56 31.90
C LYS A 145 4.69 -5.91 31.41
N HIS A 146 3.56 -5.91 30.69
CA HIS A 146 2.96 -7.11 30.13
C HIS A 146 3.92 -7.81 29.17
N VAL A 147 4.59 -7.05 28.30
CA VAL A 147 5.51 -7.63 27.32
C VAL A 147 6.75 -8.26 27.97
N LEU A 148 7.17 -7.81 29.15
CA LEU A 148 8.29 -8.43 29.89
C LEU A 148 8.00 -9.89 30.28
N LEU A 149 6.73 -10.32 30.33
CA LEU A 149 6.38 -11.72 30.53
C LEU A 149 6.95 -12.62 29.41
N ALA A 150 7.29 -12.07 28.24
CA ALA A 150 7.98 -12.79 27.17
C ALA A 150 9.37 -13.32 27.56
N PHE A 151 9.96 -12.85 28.67
CA PHE A 151 11.17 -13.48 29.23
C PHE A 151 10.91 -14.84 29.89
N ILE A 152 9.68 -15.07 30.35
CA ILE A 152 9.29 -16.23 31.15
C ILE A 152 8.58 -17.25 30.26
N TYR A 153 7.71 -16.79 29.36
CA TYR A 153 6.91 -17.63 28.49
C TYR A 153 7.56 -17.83 27.12
N ASP A 154 7.67 -19.10 26.72
CA ASP A 154 8.20 -19.52 25.43
C ASP A 154 7.23 -19.16 24.27
N ILE A 155 7.77 -19.00 23.07
CA ILE A 155 7.01 -18.78 21.82
C ILE A 155 5.96 -19.87 21.56
N ASN A 156 6.21 -21.10 22.01
CA ASN A 156 5.32 -22.24 21.80
C ASN A 156 4.19 -22.33 22.82
N ASP A 157 4.22 -21.54 23.90
CA ASP A 157 3.18 -21.57 24.93
C ASP A 157 1.95 -20.76 24.51
N GLN A 158 1.00 -21.45 23.89
CA GLN A 158 -0.27 -20.85 23.46
C GLN A 158 -1.20 -20.45 24.61
N SER A 159 -0.95 -20.95 25.84
CA SER A 159 -1.69 -20.54 27.03
C SER A 159 -1.12 -19.27 27.68
N SER A 160 0.01 -18.79 27.17
CA SER A 160 0.69 -17.63 27.69
C SER A 160 -0.15 -16.35 27.53
N PRO A 161 -0.15 -15.45 28.54
CA PRO A 161 -0.75 -14.13 28.41
C PRO A 161 -0.11 -13.27 27.31
N VAL A 162 1.08 -13.64 26.82
CA VAL A 162 1.79 -12.95 25.72
C VAL A 162 1.79 -13.75 24.41
N ALA A 163 1.04 -14.84 24.30
CA ALA A 163 0.98 -15.67 23.08
C ALA A 163 0.67 -14.84 21.80
N ASN A 164 -0.21 -13.83 21.93
CA ASN A 164 -0.55 -12.94 20.82
C ASN A 164 0.64 -12.08 20.33
N GLU A 165 1.54 -11.67 21.22
CA GLU A 165 2.71 -10.84 20.86
C GLU A 165 3.71 -11.63 20.02
N TRP A 166 3.78 -12.94 20.21
CA TRP A 166 4.60 -13.85 19.42
C TRP A 166 4.04 -14.12 18.01
N SER A 167 2.74 -13.88 17.79
CA SER A 167 2.06 -14.26 16.56
C SER A 167 2.60 -13.52 15.33
N GLU A 168 2.63 -14.21 14.18
CA GLU A 168 2.97 -13.58 12.90
C GLU A 168 1.90 -12.57 12.47
N LYS A 169 0.67 -12.79 12.91
CA LYS A 169 -0.45 -11.85 12.73
C LYS A 169 -0.09 -10.49 13.32
N ARG A 170 0.49 -10.45 14.53
CA ARG A 170 0.92 -9.20 15.16
C ARG A 170 1.98 -8.46 14.34
N ARG A 171 2.98 -9.17 13.81
CA ARG A 171 3.97 -8.60 12.88
C ARG A 171 3.31 -8.01 11.63
N CYS A 172 2.39 -8.76 11.02
CA CYS A 172 1.64 -8.31 9.85
C CYS A 172 0.77 -7.08 10.14
N GLU A 173 0.15 -7.01 11.32
CA GLU A 173 -0.63 -5.85 11.77
C GLU A 173 0.25 -4.60 11.89
N ILE A 174 1.43 -4.70 12.51
CA ILE A 174 2.36 -3.57 12.64
C ILE A 174 2.86 -3.12 11.25
N ALA A 175 3.21 -4.07 10.38
CA ALA A 175 3.63 -3.76 9.01
C ALA A 175 2.49 -3.08 8.20
N GLY A 176 1.25 -3.54 8.38
CA GLY A 176 0.07 -2.94 7.75
C GLY A 176 -0.24 -1.55 8.28
N LEU A 177 -0.16 -1.35 9.60
CA LEU A 177 -0.32 -0.02 10.23
C LEU A 177 0.72 0.96 9.68
N MET A 178 1.99 0.55 9.63
CA MET A 178 3.07 1.37 9.12
C MET A 178 2.86 1.73 7.64
N THR A 179 2.36 0.78 6.85
CA THR A 179 1.98 1.02 5.45
C THR A 179 0.92 2.12 5.36
N SER A 180 -0.13 2.04 6.17
CA SER A 180 -1.22 3.04 6.20
C SER A 180 -0.73 4.42 6.62
N VAL A 181 0.10 4.51 7.67
CA VAL A 181 0.67 5.76 8.17
C VAL A 181 1.60 6.40 7.13
N LEU A 182 2.53 5.63 6.56
CA LEU A 182 3.49 6.15 5.58
C LEU A 182 2.82 6.59 4.29
N ARG A 183 1.79 5.87 3.83
CA ARG A 183 1.04 6.24 2.62
C ARG A 183 0.44 7.63 2.76
N ALA A 184 -0.22 7.91 3.89
CA ALA A 184 -0.81 9.21 4.16
C ALA A 184 0.26 10.29 4.36
N HIS A 185 1.33 9.97 5.10
CA HIS A 185 2.43 10.90 5.37
C HIS A 185 3.18 11.33 4.10
N LEU A 186 3.49 10.37 3.21
CA LEU A 186 4.22 10.61 1.97
C LEU A 186 3.30 10.96 0.77
N GLN A 187 1.98 10.99 0.99
CA GLN A 187 0.96 11.14 -0.06
C GLN A 187 1.17 10.16 -1.23
N ALA A 188 1.69 8.97 -0.93
CA ALA A 188 2.13 7.99 -1.92
C ALA A 188 1.02 6.96 -2.19
N TYR A 189 -0.13 7.44 -2.64
CA TYR A 189 -1.27 6.60 -2.99
C TYR A 189 -1.00 5.78 -4.25
N ASP A 190 -1.73 4.66 -4.37
CA ASP A 190 -1.69 3.84 -5.57
C ASP A 190 -2.28 4.61 -6.76
N PRO A 191 -1.86 4.31 -8.01
CA PRO A 191 -2.41 4.98 -9.17
C PRO A 191 -3.93 4.76 -9.27
N VAL A 192 -4.62 5.70 -9.92
CA VAL A 192 -6.09 5.73 -9.99
C VAL A 192 -6.66 4.41 -10.48
N PHE A 193 -6.06 3.81 -11.50
CA PHE A 193 -6.48 2.51 -12.03
C PHE A 193 -6.56 1.42 -10.94
N ALA A 194 -5.52 1.27 -10.12
CA ALA A 194 -5.49 0.27 -9.05
C ALA A 194 -6.50 0.58 -7.93
N MET A 195 -6.72 1.85 -7.60
CA MET A 195 -7.76 2.24 -6.64
C MET A 195 -9.17 2.00 -7.19
N SER A 196 -9.41 2.31 -8.46
CA SER A 196 -10.68 2.04 -9.15
C SER A 196 -10.97 0.55 -9.19
N LEU A 197 -9.99 -0.30 -9.49
CA LEU A 197 -10.16 -1.76 -9.46
C LEU A 197 -10.56 -2.26 -8.07
N ARG A 198 -9.88 -1.82 -7.00
CA ARG A 198 -10.27 -2.18 -5.63
C ARG A 198 -11.72 -1.80 -5.33
N TYR A 199 -12.10 -0.57 -5.68
CA TYR A 199 -13.44 -0.05 -5.41
C TYR A 199 -14.51 -0.82 -6.20
N LEU A 200 -14.31 -1.01 -7.50
CA LEU A 200 -15.24 -1.72 -8.37
C LEU A 200 -15.41 -3.19 -7.97
N ILE A 201 -14.31 -3.88 -7.65
CA ILE A 201 -14.36 -5.26 -7.17
C ILE A 201 -15.10 -5.33 -5.83
N SER A 202 -14.85 -4.38 -4.91
CA SER A 202 -15.54 -4.33 -3.62
C SER A 202 -17.05 -4.17 -3.79
N ILE A 203 -17.50 -3.19 -4.60
CA ILE A 203 -18.93 -2.97 -4.85
C ILE A 203 -19.56 -4.18 -5.53
N HIS A 204 -18.87 -4.78 -6.50
CA HIS A 204 -19.35 -5.96 -7.21
C HIS A 204 -19.54 -7.16 -6.28
N LYS A 205 -18.57 -7.43 -5.40
CA LYS A 205 -18.67 -8.48 -4.38
C LYS A 205 -19.88 -8.24 -3.47
N THR A 206 -20.07 -7.02 -3.00
CA THR A 206 -21.22 -6.64 -2.15
C THR A 206 -22.54 -6.80 -2.88
N PHE A 207 -22.61 -6.38 -4.15
CA PHE A 207 -23.81 -6.53 -4.96
C PHE A 207 -24.18 -8.01 -5.16
N CYS A 208 -23.22 -8.83 -5.59
CA CYS A 208 -23.42 -10.27 -5.76
C CYS A 208 -23.86 -10.95 -4.47
N PHE A 209 -23.22 -10.59 -3.34
CA PHE A 209 -23.59 -11.09 -2.01
C PHE A 209 -25.04 -10.75 -1.65
N ARG A 210 -25.46 -9.49 -1.83
CA ARG A 210 -26.84 -9.04 -1.54
C ARG A 210 -27.89 -9.69 -2.45
N GLN A 211 -27.54 -9.97 -3.69
CA GLN A 211 -28.42 -10.64 -4.66
C GLN A 211 -28.43 -12.17 -4.50
N GLY A 212 -27.54 -12.74 -3.68
CA GLY A 212 -27.35 -14.20 -3.57
C GLY A 212 -26.86 -14.85 -4.87
N THR A 213 -26.19 -14.07 -5.74
CA THR A 213 -25.69 -14.55 -7.04
C THR A 213 -24.19 -14.75 -6.99
N LYS A 214 -23.68 -15.76 -7.71
CA LYS A 214 -22.23 -15.92 -7.89
C LYS A 214 -21.77 -15.02 -9.02
N SER A 215 -20.69 -14.28 -8.76
CA SER A 215 -20.02 -13.49 -9.79
C SER A 215 -19.45 -14.42 -10.87
N PRO A 216 -19.65 -14.14 -12.17
CA PRO A 216 -19.04 -14.91 -13.26
C PRO A 216 -17.51 -14.80 -13.28
N VAL A 217 -16.97 -13.76 -12.63
CA VAL A 217 -15.53 -13.48 -12.50
C VAL A 217 -15.06 -13.68 -11.06
N SER A 218 -15.75 -14.49 -10.25
CA SER A 218 -15.43 -14.67 -8.83
C SER A 218 -13.98 -15.12 -8.62
N ASP A 219 -13.53 -16.11 -9.39
CA ASP A 219 -12.16 -16.64 -9.34
C ASP A 219 -11.11 -15.53 -9.53
N LEU A 220 -11.29 -14.69 -10.56
CA LEU A 220 -10.40 -13.56 -10.82
C LEU A 220 -10.44 -12.54 -9.66
N THR A 221 -11.62 -12.19 -9.17
CA THR A 221 -11.78 -11.17 -8.12
C THR A 221 -11.32 -11.62 -6.74
N GLU A 222 -11.33 -12.92 -6.46
CA GLU A 222 -10.82 -13.51 -5.21
C GLU A 222 -9.29 -13.57 -5.23
N ARG A 223 -8.70 -13.89 -6.38
CA ARG A 223 -7.24 -13.88 -6.56
C ARG A 223 -6.66 -12.47 -6.56
N LEU A 224 -7.31 -11.53 -7.27
CA LEU A 224 -6.80 -10.17 -7.43
C LEU A 224 -6.98 -9.28 -6.19
N LEU A 225 -8.12 -9.40 -5.49
CA LEU A 225 -8.43 -8.61 -4.30
C LEU A 225 -8.55 -9.49 -3.06
N MET A 226 -7.51 -9.45 -2.22
CA MET A 226 -7.45 -10.22 -0.99
C MET A 226 -8.44 -9.67 0.05
N GLU A 227 -9.09 -10.56 0.80
CA GLU A 227 -10.05 -10.18 1.85
C GLU A 227 -9.38 -9.47 3.04
N VAL A 228 -8.10 -9.73 3.27
CA VAL A 228 -7.35 -9.15 4.38
C VAL A 228 -7.10 -7.66 4.15
N ARG A 229 -7.73 -6.84 5.00
CA ARG A 229 -7.47 -5.39 5.08
C ARG A 229 -6.37 -5.10 6.09
N ASP A 230 -5.50 -4.15 5.76
CA ASP A 230 -4.58 -3.58 6.73
C ASP A 230 -5.35 -2.86 7.85
N PRO A 231 -4.80 -2.80 9.07
CA PRO A 231 -5.41 -2.04 10.15
C PRO A 231 -5.53 -0.55 9.76
N PRO A 232 -6.58 0.14 10.23
CA PRO A 232 -6.72 1.57 9.98
C PRO A 232 -5.57 2.30 10.66
N ALA A 233 -5.15 3.42 10.06
CA ALA A 233 -4.23 4.31 10.74
C ALA A 233 -4.92 4.91 11.97
N VAL A 234 -4.23 4.91 13.10
CA VAL A 234 -4.80 5.45 14.35
C VAL A 234 -4.60 6.97 14.35
N PRO A 235 -5.64 7.78 14.56
CA PRO A 235 -5.48 9.22 14.72
C PRO A 235 -4.56 9.55 15.91
N GLN A 236 -3.81 10.65 15.80
CA GLN A 236 -3.08 11.19 16.96
C GLN A 236 -4.07 11.75 17.97
N GLU A 237 -3.73 11.63 19.26
CA GLU A 237 -4.65 11.98 20.35
C GLU A 237 -5.05 13.47 20.36
N SER A 238 -4.17 14.33 19.85
CA SER A 238 -4.45 15.75 19.63
C SER A 238 -5.65 16.03 18.70
N PHE A 239 -6.06 15.07 17.87
CA PHE A 239 -7.21 15.20 16.97
C PHE A 239 -8.52 14.69 17.56
N TYR A 240 -8.55 14.15 18.79
CA TYR A 240 -9.82 13.81 19.46
C TYR A 240 -10.67 15.05 19.74
N GLU A 241 -10.05 16.23 19.79
CA GLU A 241 -10.70 17.53 19.97
C GLU A 241 -11.15 18.19 18.65
N ALA A 242 -11.04 17.48 17.52
CA ALA A 242 -11.48 17.99 16.22
C ALA A 242 -12.99 18.35 16.22
N PRO A 243 -13.39 19.45 15.55
CA PRO A 243 -14.79 19.80 15.37
C PRO A 243 -15.61 18.65 14.77
N PRO A 244 -16.92 18.57 15.04
CA PRO A 244 -17.77 17.58 14.40
C PRO A 244 -17.71 17.74 12.86
N PHE A 245 -17.47 16.64 12.16
CA PHE A 245 -17.51 16.59 10.69
C PHE A 245 -18.97 16.61 10.20
N ASP A 246 -19.17 17.00 8.94
CA ASP A 246 -20.49 16.94 8.31
C ASP A 246 -20.98 15.49 8.25
N GLU A 247 -22.24 15.26 8.65
CA GLU A 247 -22.85 13.94 8.66
C GLU A 247 -23.02 13.40 7.23
N VAL A 248 -23.18 14.27 6.24
CA VAL A 248 -23.24 13.88 4.82
C VAL A 248 -21.94 13.21 4.39
N ASP A 249 -20.80 13.79 4.75
CA ASP A 249 -19.48 13.26 4.41
C ASP A 249 -19.19 11.95 5.16
N ILE A 250 -19.58 11.87 6.44
CA ILE A 250 -19.46 10.65 7.25
C ILE A 250 -20.25 9.50 6.60
N GLN A 251 -21.50 9.75 6.20
CA GLN A 251 -22.35 8.73 5.58
C GLN A 251 -21.84 8.35 4.19
N ALA A 252 -21.42 9.32 3.38
CA ALA A 252 -20.84 9.05 2.07
C ALA A 252 -19.63 8.12 2.16
N LEU A 253 -18.70 8.40 3.09
CA LEU A 253 -17.53 7.55 3.31
C LEU A 253 -17.91 6.16 3.84
N ALA A 254 -18.78 6.12 4.85
CA ALA A 254 -19.23 4.87 5.47
C ALA A 254 -19.87 3.92 4.46
N HIS A 255 -20.74 4.45 3.59
CA HIS A 255 -21.38 3.67 2.54
C HIS A 255 -20.42 3.27 1.42
N ALA A 256 -19.47 4.14 1.05
CA ALA A 256 -18.56 3.86 -0.05
C ALA A 256 -17.54 2.75 0.27
N VAL A 257 -17.06 2.65 1.51
CA VAL A 257 -16.00 1.68 1.89
C VAL A 257 -16.46 0.66 2.94
N GLU A 258 -17.76 0.64 3.22
CA GLU A 258 -18.44 -0.29 4.14
C GLU A 258 -17.91 -0.21 5.58
N LEU A 259 -17.74 1.03 6.06
CA LEU A 259 -17.31 1.29 7.44
C LEU A 259 -18.52 1.48 8.36
N THR A 260 -18.29 1.27 9.65
CA THR A 260 -19.20 1.78 10.67
C THR A 260 -19.13 3.31 10.70
N ARG A 261 -20.17 3.97 11.21
CA ARG A 261 -20.16 5.43 11.40
C ARG A 261 -18.93 5.90 12.17
N GLN A 262 -18.57 5.20 13.25
CA GLN A 262 -17.38 5.54 14.05
C GLN A 262 -16.09 5.35 13.25
N GLY A 263 -15.98 4.27 12.46
CA GLY A 263 -14.83 4.05 11.59
C GLY A 263 -14.65 5.16 10.54
N ALA A 264 -15.75 5.67 9.98
CA ALA A 264 -15.70 6.81 9.06
C ALA A 264 -15.24 8.10 9.77
N VAL A 265 -15.73 8.36 10.98
CA VAL A 265 -15.28 9.50 11.81
C VAL A 265 -13.79 9.41 12.11
N ASP A 266 -13.30 8.24 12.50
CA ASP A 266 -11.87 8.04 12.82
C ASP A 266 -10.99 8.18 11.57
N SER A 267 -11.47 7.74 10.41
CA SER A 267 -10.76 7.91 9.13
C SER A 267 -10.70 9.39 8.69
N LEU A 268 -11.82 10.12 8.81
CA LEU A 268 -11.85 11.57 8.57
C LEU A 268 -10.95 12.33 9.54
N ARG A 269 -10.93 11.93 10.81
CA ARG A 269 -10.03 12.50 11.82
C ARG A 269 -8.57 12.30 11.45
N PHE A 270 -8.20 11.10 10.99
CA PHE A 270 -6.86 10.82 10.51
C PHE A 270 -6.50 11.65 9.26
N ALA A 271 -7.46 11.84 8.35
CA ALA A 271 -7.32 12.67 7.16
C ALA A 271 -7.51 14.19 7.41
N LYS A 272 -7.60 14.62 8.68
CA LYS A 272 -7.80 16.03 9.07
C LYS A 272 -9.03 16.69 8.41
N GLY A 273 -10.08 15.90 8.17
CA GLY A 273 -11.34 16.34 7.55
C GLY A 273 -11.39 16.24 6.03
N ASP A 274 -10.32 15.81 5.35
CA ASP A 274 -10.35 15.59 3.90
C ASP A 274 -11.04 14.26 3.56
N LEU A 275 -12.25 14.36 3.00
CA LEU A 275 -13.06 13.21 2.59
C LEU A 275 -12.38 12.37 1.50
N PHE A 276 -11.73 13.01 0.52
CA PHE A 276 -11.09 12.30 -0.57
C PHE A 276 -9.86 11.53 -0.08
N GLN A 277 -9.05 12.18 0.76
CA GLN A 277 -7.91 11.51 1.38
C GLN A 277 -8.33 10.36 2.30
N ALA A 278 -9.39 10.55 3.10
CA ALA A 278 -9.97 9.47 3.92
C ALA A 278 -10.42 8.30 3.05
N PHE A 279 -11.15 8.56 1.97
CA PHE A 279 -11.57 7.55 1.01
C PHE A 279 -10.40 6.78 0.39
N GLN A 280 -9.35 7.49 -0.05
CA GLN A 280 -8.13 6.87 -0.59
C GLN A 280 -7.41 6.01 0.45
N ASN A 281 -7.29 6.50 1.70
CA ASN A 281 -6.71 5.74 2.80
C ASN A 281 -7.44 4.41 2.99
N GLU A 282 -8.77 4.44 3.03
CA GLU A 282 -9.61 3.27 3.29
C GLU A 282 -9.59 2.25 2.16
N ILE A 283 -9.66 2.70 0.90
CA ILE A 283 -9.55 1.80 -0.25
C ILE A 283 -8.19 1.11 -0.28
N CYS A 284 -7.11 1.87 -0.05
CA CYS A 284 -5.75 1.35 -0.12
C CYS A 284 -5.39 0.40 1.04
N ARG A 285 -6.26 0.22 2.04
CA ARG A 285 -6.12 -0.83 3.07
C ARG A 285 -6.41 -2.22 2.51
N THR A 286 -7.21 -2.31 1.45
CA THR A 286 -7.52 -3.61 0.83
C THR A 286 -6.35 -4.03 -0.04
N LYS A 287 -5.80 -5.22 0.21
CA LYS A 287 -4.62 -5.69 -0.50
C LYS A 287 -4.98 -6.16 -1.90
N LEU A 288 -4.19 -5.71 -2.85
CA LEU A 288 -4.26 -6.14 -4.23
C LEU A 288 -3.04 -6.99 -4.55
N ASP A 289 -3.24 -8.06 -5.30
CA ASP A 289 -2.15 -8.86 -5.84
C ASP A 289 -1.46 -8.11 -7.00
N MET A 290 -0.46 -7.30 -6.65
CA MET A 290 0.27 -6.46 -7.60
C MET A 290 0.93 -7.24 -8.75
N PRO A 291 1.67 -8.35 -8.56
CA PRO A 291 2.26 -9.07 -9.69
C PRO A 291 1.21 -9.60 -10.67
N MET A 292 0.06 -10.06 -10.15
CA MET A 292 -1.06 -10.46 -11.01
C MET A 292 -1.66 -9.27 -11.76
N LEU A 293 -1.82 -8.11 -11.10
CA LEU A 293 -2.26 -6.89 -11.79
C LEU A 293 -1.28 -6.48 -12.89
N ASP A 294 0.02 -6.53 -12.61
CA ASP A 294 1.08 -6.17 -13.56
C ASP A 294 1.10 -7.10 -14.79
N GLU A 295 0.77 -8.38 -14.61
CA GLU A 295 0.55 -9.33 -15.71
C GLU A 295 -0.67 -8.96 -16.56
N LEU A 296 -1.83 -8.74 -15.92
CA LEU A 296 -3.06 -8.36 -16.62
C LEU A 296 -2.92 -7.04 -17.40
N VAL A 297 -2.22 -6.07 -16.82
CA VAL A 297 -1.92 -4.79 -17.50
C VAL A 297 -1.02 -5.01 -18.71
N ARG A 298 0.00 -5.86 -18.60
CA ARG A 298 0.85 -6.20 -19.75
C ARG A 298 0.07 -6.91 -20.85
N GLU A 299 -0.77 -7.88 -20.52
CA GLU A 299 -1.65 -8.57 -21.48
C GLU A 299 -2.58 -7.59 -22.19
N TYR A 300 -3.21 -6.67 -21.43
CA TYR A 300 -4.07 -5.64 -21.98
C TYR A 300 -3.31 -4.72 -22.96
N CYS A 301 -2.13 -4.26 -22.56
CA CYS A 301 -1.28 -3.41 -23.40
C CYS A 301 -0.87 -4.10 -24.70
N VAL A 302 -0.60 -5.41 -24.68
CA VAL A 302 -0.30 -6.19 -25.88
C VAL A 302 -1.56 -6.34 -26.75
N TYR A 303 -2.68 -6.72 -26.15
CA TYR A 303 -3.96 -6.91 -26.87
C TYR A 303 -4.43 -5.62 -27.57
N ARG A 304 -4.30 -4.46 -26.92
CA ARG A 304 -4.64 -3.15 -27.49
C ARG A 304 -3.59 -2.60 -28.47
N GLY A 305 -2.42 -3.24 -28.58
CA GLY A 305 -1.30 -2.77 -29.41
C GLY A 305 -0.59 -1.53 -28.86
N ILE A 306 -0.73 -1.26 -27.55
CA ILE A 306 -0.07 -0.15 -26.84
C ILE A 306 1.43 -0.44 -26.69
N VAL A 307 1.78 -1.69 -26.37
CA VAL A 307 3.17 -2.16 -26.33
C VAL A 307 3.37 -3.12 -27.50
N ARG A 308 4.36 -2.84 -28.35
CA ARG A 308 4.78 -3.79 -29.38
C ARG A 308 5.57 -4.89 -28.70
N THR A 309 5.07 -6.12 -28.75
CA THR A 309 5.92 -7.27 -28.48
C THR A 309 7.07 -7.22 -29.47
N GLY A 310 8.30 -7.10 -28.97
CA GLY A 310 9.50 -7.24 -29.78
C GLY A 310 9.61 -8.68 -30.26
N PHE A 311 8.75 -9.10 -31.17
CA PHE A 311 9.12 -10.14 -32.12
C PHE A 311 10.23 -9.51 -32.96
N VAL A 312 11.48 -9.73 -32.54
CA VAL A 312 12.58 -9.83 -33.49
C VAL A 312 12.18 -10.98 -34.41
N ALA A 313 11.44 -10.65 -35.46
CA ALA A 313 11.40 -11.47 -36.64
C ALA A 313 12.86 -11.53 -37.11
N SER A 314 13.55 -12.60 -36.73
CA SER A 314 14.76 -13.02 -37.42
C SER A 314 14.39 -13.03 -38.90
N ALA A 315 14.94 -12.07 -39.63
CA ALA A 315 14.79 -11.99 -41.07
C ALA A 315 15.26 -13.32 -41.66
N GLY A 316 14.31 -14.08 -42.21
CA GLY A 316 14.59 -15.39 -42.79
C GLY A 316 13.37 -16.28 -42.83
N ASP A 317 12.27 -15.82 -43.42
CA ASP A 317 11.66 -16.51 -44.55
C ASP A 317 10.32 -15.88 -44.90
N SER A 318 10.22 -15.48 -46.16
CA SER A 318 8.96 -15.08 -46.77
C SER A 318 8.06 -16.30 -46.88
N GLN A 319 6.96 -16.33 -46.14
CA GLN A 319 5.68 -16.90 -46.61
C GLN A 319 4.53 -16.58 -45.65
N THR A 320 3.68 -15.66 -46.11
CA THR A 320 2.21 -15.66 -45.98
C THR A 320 1.60 -16.33 -44.74
N TYR A 321 1.16 -15.54 -43.76
CA TYR A 321 -0.06 -15.87 -43.02
C TYR A 321 -0.92 -14.63 -42.80
N THR A 322 -2.04 -14.65 -43.53
CA THR A 322 -3.25 -13.85 -43.40
C THR A 322 -3.81 -13.85 -41.99
N ALA A 323 -4.25 -12.67 -41.57
CA ALA A 323 -5.42 -12.37 -40.73
C ALA A 323 -6.05 -13.52 -39.92
N LEU A 324 -6.09 -13.33 -38.59
CA LEU A 324 -7.20 -13.74 -37.75
C LEU A 324 -7.22 -12.85 -36.49
N CYS A 325 -7.77 -11.64 -36.67
CA CYS A 325 -8.55 -11.01 -35.63
C CYS A 325 -9.85 -11.82 -35.45
N CYS A 326 -10.38 -11.80 -34.23
CA CYS A 326 -11.65 -12.38 -33.77
C CYS A 326 -11.60 -13.84 -33.31
N LEU A 327 -11.58 -14.02 -31.99
CA LEU A 327 -12.65 -14.69 -31.25
C LEU A 327 -12.81 -14.05 -29.88
#